data_AF-A0A960QN81-F1
#
_entry.id   AF-A0A960QN81-F1
#
_cell.length_a   1.000
_cell.length_b   1.000
_cell.length_c   1.000
_cell.angle_alpha   90.00
_cell.angle_beta   90.00
_cell.angle_gamma   90.00
#
_symmetry.space_group_name_H-M   'P 1'
#
loop_
_entity.id
_entity.type
_entity.pdbx_description
1 polymer ?
#
loop_
_entity_poly.entity_id
_entity_poly.type
_entity_poly.pdbx_seq_one_letter_code
_entity_poly.pdbx_strand_id
1 'polypeptide(L)'
;PSLIRALEALALRLHQSQLKLDISMIDHLLQDLIREEKGQQLTPDIILQHVAETFQVNAEDIMGKSQNKEHVLPRKMAMYFCRTILRMPYLKIGEFFSRDHSTVMSSVKQIEKGKASKDKNIAPPLFKKKKKFLNY
;
A
#
# COMPACT_ATOMS: atom_id res chain seq x y z
N PRO A 1 -18.25 10.36 7.54
CA PRO A 1 -18.47 9.60 8.80
C PRO A 1 -17.38 9.84 9.87
N SER A 2 -16.10 9.95 9.45
CA SER A 2 -14.95 10.33 10.29
C SER A 2 -15.01 11.80 10.75
N LEU A 3 -15.21 12.72 9.80
CA LEU A 3 -15.15 14.16 10.03
C LEU A 3 -16.24 14.69 10.98
N ILE A 4 -17.44 14.09 10.92
CA ILE A 4 -18.56 14.43 11.83
C ILE A 4 -18.24 14.01 13.27
N ARG A 5 -17.72 12.79 13.48
CA ARG A 5 -17.35 12.31 14.83
C ARG A 5 -16.19 13.10 15.43
N ALA A 6 -15.24 13.54 14.60
CA ALA A 6 -14.14 14.39 15.02
C ALA A 6 -14.63 15.77 15.51
N LEU A 7 -15.55 16.39 14.76
CA LEU A 7 -16.19 17.65 15.13
C LEU A 7 -17.05 17.50 16.40
N GLU A 8 -17.79 16.39 16.53
CA GLU A 8 -18.58 16.08 17.73
C GLU A 8 -17.68 15.90 18.97
N ALA A 9 -16.55 15.20 18.85
CA ALA A 9 -15.59 15.02 19.94
C ALA A 9 -14.92 16.34 20.36
N LEU A 10 -14.61 17.21 19.41
CA LEU A 10 -14.08 18.55 19.66
C LEU A 10 -15.12 19.40 20.41
N ALA A 11 -16.37 19.41 19.92
CA ALA A 11 -17.47 20.14 20.53
C ALA A 11 -17.74 19.69 21.97
N LEU A 12 -17.72 18.38 22.24
CA LEU A 12 -17.87 17.83 23.59
C LEU A 12 -16.74 18.27 24.54
N ARG A 13 -15.49 18.25 24.08
CA ARG A 13 -14.33 18.68 24.89
C ARG A 13 -14.36 20.17 25.23
N LEU A 14 -14.80 21.01 24.29
CA LEU A 14 -14.99 22.45 24.49
C LEU A 14 -16.16 22.76 25.44
N HIS A 15 -17.18 21.90 25.47
CA HIS A 15 -18.32 22.06 26.36
C HIS A 15 -18.00 21.65 27.80
N GLN A 16 -17.21 20.60 27.98
CA GLN A 16 -16.84 20.08 29.31
C GLN A 16 -15.66 20.82 29.95
N SER A 17 -14.80 21.39 29.13
CA SER A 17 -13.57 22.06 29.58
C SER A 17 -13.62 23.46 29.01
N GLN A 18 -13.59 24.51 29.84
CA GLN A 18 -13.39 25.90 29.41
C GLN A 18 -11.97 26.12 28.84
N LEU A 19 -11.49 25.20 28.01
CA LEU A 19 -10.20 25.22 27.36
C LEU A 19 -10.21 26.36 26.35
N LYS A 20 -9.37 27.35 26.59
CA LYS A 20 -8.97 28.29 25.55
C LYS A 20 -8.20 27.47 24.52
N LEU A 21 -8.75 27.36 23.31
CA LEU A 21 -8.08 26.71 22.19
C LEU A 21 -6.81 27.47 21.85
N ASP A 22 -5.66 26.84 22.07
CA ASP A 22 -4.40 27.30 21.49
C ASP A 22 -4.28 26.78 20.06
N ILE A 23 -3.71 27.61 19.19
CA ILE A 23 -3.48 27.29 17.77
C ILE A 23 -2.63 26.02 17.65
N SER A 24 -1.67 25.82 18.56
CA SER A 24 -0.84 24.62 18.60
C SER A 24 -1.63 23.32 18.82
N MET A 25 -2.67 23.36 19.67
CA MET A 25 -3.53 22.20 19.94
C MET A 25 -4.44 21.90 18.75
N ILE A 26 -4.96 22.95 18.09
CA ILE A 26 -5.76 22.83 16.88
C ILE A 26 -4.91 22.20 15.77
N ASP A 27 -3.67 22.67 15.58
CA ASP A 27 -2.75 22.12 14.58
C ASP A 27 -2.47 20.63 14.81
N HIS A 28 -2.20 20.23 16.06
CA HIS A 28 -1.92 18.83 16.37
C HIS A 28 -3.15 17.93 16.15
N LEU A 29 -4.34 18.39 16.56
CA LEU A 29 -5.59 17.69 16.33
C LEU A 29 -5.91 17.58 14.84
N LEU A 30 -5.73 18.65 14.08
CA LEU A 30 -5.93 18.63 12.62
C LEU A 30 -4.91 17.72 11.94
N GLN A 31 -3.65 17.69 12.40
CA GLN A 31 -2.65 16.75 11.86
C GLN A 31 -3.05 15.29 12.11
N ASP A 32 -3.49 14.95 13.33
CA ASP A 32 -3.95 13.60 13.64
C ASP A 32 -5.19 13.21 12.82
N LEU A 33 -6.13 14.14 12.65
CA LEU A 33 -7.33 13.96 11.82
C LEU A 33 -7.02 13.82 10.33
N ILE A 34 -6.12 14.64 9.80
CA ILE A 34 -5.64 14.55 8.42
C ILE A 34 -4.91 13.22 8.23
N ARG A 35 -4.18 12.74 9.23
CA ARG A 35 -3.47 11.45 9.18
C ARG A 35 -4.42 10.26 9.20
N GLU A 36 -5.49 10.32 9.99
CA GLU A 36 -6.56 9.32 10.02
C GLU A 36 -7.38 9.31 8.72
N GLU A 37 -7.78 10.48 8.20
CA GLU A 37 -8.50 10.56 6.92
C GLU A 37 -7.64 10.19 5.71
N LYS A 38 -6.37 10.60 5.72
CA LYS A 38 -5.43 10.25 4.65
C LYS A 38 -4.80 8.88 4.83
N GLY A 39 -5.16 8.12 5.87
CA GLY A 39 -4.65 6.78 6.23
C GLY A 39 -3.51 6.35 5.33
N GLN A 40 -2.31 6.82 5.67
CA GLN A 40 -1.10 6.92 4.83
C GLN A 40 -1.30 6.28 3.45
N GLN A 41 -1.95 7.01 2.51
CA GLN A 41 -2.46 6.40 1.29
C GLN A 41 -1.37 5.57 0.62
N LEU A 42 -1.52 4.24 0.67
CA LEU A 42 -0.55 3.34 0.08
C LEU A 42 -0.51 3.64 -1.41
N THR A 43 0.67 3.99 -1.91
CA THR A 43 0.89 4.27 -3.33
C THR A 43 1.60 3.09 -3.99
N PRO A 44 1.51 2.97 -5.32
CA PRO A 44 2.27 1.98 -6.08
C PRO A 44 3.79 2.10 -5.82
N ASP A 45 4.29 3.31 -5.66
CA ASP A 45 5.69 3.60 -5.35
C ASP A 45 6.13 3.03 -3.99
N ILE A 46 5.30 3.19 -2.96
CA ILE A 46 5.57 2.61 -1.63
C ILE A 46 5.63 1.08 -1.71
N ILE A 47 4.71 0.47 -2.46
CA ILE A 47 4.72 -0.99 -2.69
C ILE A 47 5.98 -1.40 -3.45
N LEU A 48 6.35 -0.68 -4.50
CA LEU A 48 7.54 -0.95 -5.31
C LEU A 48 8.80 -0.94 -4.46
N GLN A 49 9.01 0.11 -3.68
CA GLN A 49 10.18 0.24 -2.79
C GLN A 49 10.23 -0.89 -1.76
N HIS A 50 9.09 -1.22 -1.13
CA HIS A 50 9.07 -2.29 -0.15
C HIS A 50 9.36 -3.67 -0.74
N VAL A 51 8.89 -3.93 -1.97
CA VAL A 51 9.20 -5.15 -2.70
C VAL A 51 10.69 -5.18 -3.06
N ALA A 52 11.25 -4.06 -3.54
CA ALA A 52 12.67 -3.90 -3.84
C ALA A 52 13.55 -4.23 -2.62
N GLU A 53 13.27 -3.62 -1.47
CA GLU A 53 13.96 -3.90 -0.20
C GLU A 53 13.87 -5.36 0.21
N THR A 54 12.71 -5.98 0.04
CA THR A 54 12.51 -7.36 0.49
C THR A 54 13.23 -8.38 -0.38
N PHE A 55 13.38 -8.09 -1.67
CA PHE A 55 14.11 -8.93 -2.61
C PHE A 55 15.56 -8.52 -2.82
N GLN A 56 16.02 -7.45 -2.15
CA GLN A 56 17.38 -6.90 -2.28
C GLN A 56 17.74 -6.58 -3.74
N VAL A 57 16.79 -6.00 -4.47
CA VAL A 57 16.96 -5.55 -5.86
C VAL A 57 16.63 -4.07 -5.96
N ASN A 58 17.08 -3.38 -7.02
CA ASN A 58 16.71 -1.98 -7.22
C ASN A 58 15.28 -1.87 -7.75
N ALA A 59 14.56 -0.81 -7.36
CA ALA A 59 13.22 -0.53 -7.87
C ALA A 59 13.22 -0.38 -9.41
N GLU A 60 14.28 0.17 -9.99
CA GLU A 60 14.47 0.30 -11.43
C GLU A 60 14.51 -1.05 -12.15
N ASP A 61 15.16 -2.07 -11.56
CA ASP A 61 15.22 -3.42 -12.12
C ASP A 61 13.84 -4.10 -12.12
N ILE A 62 13.04 -3.82 -11.09
CA ILE A 62 11.65 -4.25 -11.00
C ILE A 62 10.81 -3.57 -12.08
N MET A 63 11.03 -2.29 -12.37
CA MET A 63 10.33 -1.55 -13.43
C MET A 63 10.85 -1.91 -14.83
N GLY A 64 12.09 -2.37 -14.92
CA GLY A 64 12.79 -2.65 -16.16
C GLY A 64 12.22 -3.82 -16.99
N LYS A 65 12.81 -4.01 -18.17
CA LYS A 65 12.41 -5.06 -19.12
C LYS A 65 13.11 -6.40 -18.90
N SER A 66 14.06 -6.49 -17.96
CA SER A 66 14.83 -7.70 -17.70
C SER A 66 13.94 -8.91 -17.42
N GLN A 67 14.30 -10.03 -18.07
CA GLN A 67 13.64 -11.34 -17.94
C GLN A 67 14.33 -12.25 -16.92
N ASN A 68 15.39 -11.77 -16.26
CA ASN A 68 16.05 -12.53 -15.20
C ASN A 68 15.05 -12.83 -14.08
N LYS A 69 15.04 -14.09 -13.62
CA LYS A 69 14.10 -14.58 -12.59
C LYS A 69 14.15 -13.73 -11.31
N GLU A 70 15.34 -13.23 -10.98
CA GLU A 70 15.61 -12.34 -9.84
C GLU A 70 14.82 -11.04 -9.88
N HIS A 71 14.47 -10.50 -11.06
CA HIS A 71 13.66 -9.28 -11.18
C HIS A 71 12.21 -9.57 -11.57
N VAL A 72 11.97 -10.66 -12.31
CA VAL A 72 10.63 -11.05 -12.76
C VAL A 72 9.73 -11.41 -11.57
N LEU A 73 10.23 -12.17 -10.59
CA LEU A 73 9.43 -12.55 -9.42
C LEU A 73 9.03 -11.33 -8.56
N PRO A 74 9.95 -10.42 -8.16
CA PRO A 74 9.59 -9.17 -7.49
C PRO A 74 8.57 -8.34 -8.27
N ARG A 75 8.73 -8.20 -9.60
CA ARG A 75 7.79 -7.46 -10.45
C ARG A 75 6.38 -8.01 -10.41
N LYS A 76 6.24 -9.34 -10.56
CA LYS A 76 4.93 -10.01 -10.46
C LYS A 76 4.31 -9.81 -9.09
N MET A 77 5.12 -9.82 -8.03
CA MET A 77 4.67 -9.56 -6.67
C MET A 77 4.22 -8.13 -6.43
N ALA A 78 4.94 -7.13 -6.93
CA ALA A 78 4.55 -5.74 -6.84
C ALA A 78 3.20 -5.51 -7.56
N MET A 79 3.03 -6.06 -8.77
CA MET A 79 1.75 -6.04 -9.50
C MET A 79 0.60 -6.69 -8.71
N TYR A 80 0.86 -7.83 -8.07
CA TYR A 80 -0.11 -8.51 -7.21
C TYR A 80 -0.52 -7.66 -6.01
N PHE A 81 0.41 -6.96 -5.36
CA PHE A 81 0.09 -6.08 -4.25
C PHE A 81 -0.65 -4.83 -4.67
N CYS A 82 -0.29 -4.20 -5.79
CA CYS A 82 -1.08 -3.09 -6.35
C CYS A 82 -2.51 -3.54 -6.64
N ARG A 83 -2.72 -4.78 -7.12
CA ARG A 83 -4.06 -5.31 -7.36
C ARG A 83 -4.83 -5.63 -6.07
N THR A 84 -4.18 -6.20 -5.07
CA THR A 84 -4.87 -6.76 -3.89
C THR A 84 -4.97 -5.80 -2.70
N ILE A 85 -3.98 -4.91 -2.54
CA ILE A 85 -3.92 -3.92 -1.46
C ILE A 85 -4.54 -2.61 -1.95
N LEU A 86 -4.05 -2.07 -3.07
CA LEU A 86 -4.53 -0.79 -3.62
C LEU A 86 -5.82 -0.92 -4.44
N ARG A 87 -6.26 -2.15 -4.74
CA ARG A 87 -7.43 -2.44 -5.58
C ARG A 87 -7.38 -1.78 -6.96
N MET A 88 -6.19 -1.46 -7.46
CA MET A 88 -6.03 -0.77 -8.74
C MET A 88 -6.54 -1.63 -9.91
N PRO A 89 -7.12 -1.01 -10.95
CA PRO A 89 -7.43 -1.69 -12.21
C PRO A 89 -6.18 -2.21 -12.89
N TYR A 90 -6.28 -3.34 -13.61
CA TYR A 90 -5.14 -3.92 -14.34
C TYR A 90 -4.52 -2.96 -15.35
N LEU A 91 -5.33 -2.12 -15.98
CA LEU A 91 -4.87 -1.10 -16.91
C LEU A 91 -3.92 -0.10 -16.23
N LYS A 92 -4.34 0.44 -15.07
CA LYS A 92 -3.54 1.41 -14.29
C LYS A 92 -2.24 0.81 -13.75
N ILE A 93 -2.27 -0.47 -13.37
CA ILE A 93 -1.05 -1.19 -12.98
C ILE A 93 -0.14 -1.37 -14.20
N GLY A 94 -0.70 -1.69 -15.36
CA GLY A 94 0.04 -1.80 -16.62
C GLY A 94 0.71 -0.48 -17.02
N GLU A 95 -0.01 0.64 -16.93
CA GLU A 95 0.54 1.99 -17.12
C GLU A 95 1.74 2.25 -16.21
N PHE A 96 1.58 1.99 -14.89
CA PHE A 96 2.65 2.19 -13.92
C PHE A 96 3.90 1.34 -14.27
N PHE A 97 3.74 0.03 -14.49
CA PHE A 97 4.87 -0.86 -14.79
C PHE A 97 5.32 -0.84 -16.27
N SER A 98 4.73 0.01 -17.12
CA SER A 98 4.93 0.01 -18.57
C SER A 98 4.75 -1.37 -19.22
N ARG A 99 3.66 -2.07 -18.89
CA ARG A 99 3.29 -3.41 -19.38
C ARG A 99 1.85 -3.48 -19.86
N ASP A 100 1.59 -4.40 -20.79
CA ASP A 100 0.22 -4.71 -21.20
C ASP A 100 -0.62 -5.22 -20.04
N HIS A 101 -1.88 -4.78 -19.96
CA HIS A 101 -2.82 -5.20 -18.92
C HIS A 101 -2.99 -6.73 -18.85
N SER A 102 -2.87 -7.42 -19.98
CA SER A 102 -2.92 -8.89 -20.07
C SER A 102 -1.71 -9.55 -19.39
N THR A 103 -0.52 -8.95 -19.50
CA THR A 103 0.70 -9.36 -18.79
C THR A 103 0.51 -9.20 -17.28
N VAL A 104 -0.08 -8.09 -16.84
CA VAL A 104 -0.41 -7.87 -15.43
C VAL A 104 -1.39 -8.94 -14.93
N MET A 105 -2.48 -9.18 -15.67
CA MET A 105 -3.47 -10.19 -15.28
C MET A 105 -2.85 -11.60 -15.16
N SER A 106 -2.00 -12.00 -16.12
CA SER A 106 -1.30 -13.27 -16.07
C SER A 106 -0.35 -13.36 -14.85
N SER A 107 0.38 -12.28 -14.59
CA SER A 107 1.29 -12.18 -13.43
C SER A 107 0.57 -12.33 -12.10
N VAL A 108 -0.55 -11.63 -11.92
CA VAL A 108 -1.39 -11.71 -10.71
C VAL A 108 -1.91 -13.14 -10.51
N LYS A 109 -2.47 -13.76 -11.57
CA LYS A 109 -2.98 -15.14 -11.51
C LYS A 109 -1.89 -16.16 -11.16
N GLN A 110 -0.67 -15.98 -11.67
CA GLN A 110 0.46 -16.88 -11.35
C GLN A 110 0.83 -16.81 -9.86
N ILE A 111 0.88 -15.61 -9.28
CA ILE A 111 1.15 -15.43 -7.85
C ILE A 111 0.01 -16.01 -7.00
N GLU A 112 -1.24 -15.83 -7.40
CA GLU A 112 -2.41 -16.41 -6.71
C GLU A 112 -2.39 -17.94 -6.71
N LYS A 113 -2.08 -18.56 -7.85
CA LYS A 113 -1.92 -20.01 -7.97
C LYS A 113 -0.77 -20.51 -7.08
N GLY A 114 0.38 -19.86 -7.13
CA GLY A 114 1.54 -20.21 -6.29
C GLY A 114 1.25 -20.16 -4.79
N LYS A 115 0.45 -19.17 -4.37
CA LYS A 115 -0.04 -19.06 -2.98
C LYS A 115 -0.95 -20.23 -2.59
N ALA A 116 -1.85 -20.66 -3.47
CA ALA A 116 -2.78 -21.77 -3.22
C ALA A 116 -2.03 -23.11 -3.09
N SER A 117 -0.98 -23.31 -3.89
CA SER A 117 -0.19 -24.55 -3.92
C SER A 117 0.83 -24.69 -2.77
N LYS A 118 0.91 -23.73 -1.82
CA LYS A 118 1.95 -23.66 -0.75
C LYS A 118 3.38 -23.80 -1.31
N ASP A 119 3.60 -23.30 -2.51
CA ASP A 119 4.90 -23.43 -3.17
C ASP A 119 5.93 -22.60 -2.41
N LYS A 120 6.94 -23.26 -1.83
CA LYS A 120 7.94 -22.63 -0.92
C LYS A 120 8.77 -21.56 -1.63
N ASN A 121 8.81 -21.58 -2.97
CA ASN A 121 9.58 -20.67 -3.83
C ASN A 121 8.90 -19.32 -4.11
N ILE A 122 7.62 -19.12 -3.75
CA ILE A 122 6.86 -17.88 -4.02
C ILE A 122 6.73 -17.00 -2.75
N ALA A 123 7.59 -17.28 -1.76
CA ALA A 123 7.94 -16.44 -0.62
C ALA A 123 6.90 -16.35 0.53
N PRO A 124 7.00 -17.25 1.54
CA PRO A 124 6.40 -17.08 2.87
C PRO A 124 6.67 -15.73 3.60
N PRO A 125 7.83 -15.04 3.42
CA PRO A 125 8.12 -13.81 4.18
C PRO A 125 7.21 -12.62 3.86
N LEU A 126 6.85 -12.43 2.59
CA LEU A 126 6.08 -11.25 2.15
C LEU A 126 4.60 -11.32 2.56
N PHE A 127 4.03 -12.52 2.61
CA PHE A 127 2.66 -12.70 3.12
C PHE A 127 2.55 -12.45 4.63
N LYS A 128 3.63 -12.65 5.41
CA LYS A 128 3.66 -12.26 6.83
C LYS A 128 3.67 -10.73 6.98
N LYS A 129 4.38 -10.01 6.10
CA LYS A 129 4.41 -8.52 6.09
C LYS A 129 3.14 -7.88 5.49
N LYS A 130 2.24 -8.64 4.85
CA LYS A 130 0.91 -8.12 4.44
C LYS A 130 0.13 -7.50 5.62
N LYS A 131 0.28 -8.04 6.84
CA LYS A 131 -0.28 -7.44 8.06
C LYS A 131 0.29 -6.05 8.36
N LYS A 132 1.55 -5.78 8.00
CA LYS A 132 2.19 -4.47 8.20
C LYS A 132 1.59 -3.42 7.25
N PHE A 133 1.27 -3.80 6.02
CA PHE A 133 0.54 -2.94 5.07
C PHE A 133 -0.93 -2.70 5.43
N LEU A 134 -1.56 -3.61 6.19
CA LEU A 134 -2.96 -3.48 6.63
C LEU A 134 -3.10 -2.70 7.95
N ASN A 135 -1.98 -2.37 8.60
CA ASN A 135 -1.92 -1.57 9.83
C ASN A 135 -1.45 -0.12 9.57
N TYR A 136 -1.35 0.27 8.29
CA TYR A 136 -1.24 1.65 7.82
C TYR A 136 -2.57 2.02 7.18
#